data_AF-A0A1I8C7S9-F1
#
_entry.id   AF-A0A1I8C7S9-F1
#
_cell.length_a   1.000
_cell.length_b   1.000
_cell.length_c   1.000
_cell.angle_alpha   90.00
_cell.angle_beta   90.00
_cell.angle_gamma   90.00
#
_symmetry.space_group_name_H-M   'P 1'
#
loop_
_entity.id
_entity.type
_entity.pdbx_description
1 polymer ?
#
loop_
_entity_poly.entity_id
_entity_poly.type
_entity_poly.pdbx_seq_one_letter_code
_entity_poly.pdbx_strand_id
1 'polypeptide(L)'
;MQFKTLALFVACVVAYASCQSSDSTVESTLPVAATTPASGCADAATNCAGIAQYCFNANYAQLMLTNCLKTCYKCVAPVKNTACKDSSSNCNISLCNNALWKDLYAKNCKSTCNKC
;
A
#
# COMPACT_ATOMS: atom_id res chain seq x y z
N MET A 1 -54.13 -21.45 -0.01
CA MET A 1 -53.42 -20.19 0.29
C MET A 1 -52.82 -19.69 -1.01
N GLN A 2 -53.44 -18.68 -1.63
CA GLN A 2 -53.10 -18.19 -2.96
C GLN A 2 -52.31 -16.88 -2.81
N PHE A 3 -51.10 -16.79 -3.37
CA PHE A 3 -50.41 -15.53 -3.55
C PHE A 3 -50.24 -15.24 -5.04
N LYS A 4 -51.08 -14.30 -5.49
CA LYS A 4 -51.13 -13.69 -6.81
C LYS A 4 -49.78 -13.08 -7.19
N THR A 5 -49.28 -13.48 -8.34
CA THR A 5 -48.26 -12.79 -9.14
C THR A 5 -48.96 -11.79 -10.07
N LEU A 6 -48.56 -10.52 -10.04
CA LEU A 6 -48.97 -9.45 -10.98
C LEU A 6 -47.75 -8.52 -11.12
N ALA A 7 -46.86 -8.73 -12.09
CA ALA A 7 -46.89 -8.30 -13.50
C ALA A 7 -46.62 -6.80 -13.72
N LEU A 8 -45.75 -6.55 -14.72
CA LEU A 8 -45.48 -5.30 -15.47
C LEU A 8 -44.53 -4.32 -14.75
N PHE A 9 -43.36 -3.97 -15.28
CA PHE A 9 -43.12 -3.45 -16.64
C PHE A 9 -41.89 -4.07 -17.32
N VAL A 10 -42.12 -4.64 -18.49
CA VAL A 10 -41.11 -4.95 -19.52
C VAL A 10 -41.52 -4.22 -20.79
N ALA A 11 -40.49 -3.84 -21.57
CA ALA A 11 -40.47 -3.38 -22.97
C ALA A 11 -40.17 -1.87 -23.11
N CYS A 12 -39.33 -1.41 -24.03
CA CYS A 12 -38.76 -2.01 -25.23
C CYS A 12 -37.49 -1.21 -25.58
N VAL A 13 -36.29 -1.79 -25.67
CA VAL A 13 -35.66 -2.36 -26.88
C VAL A 13 -35.84 -1.53 -28.17
N VAL A 14 -34.75 -0.90 -28.65
CA VAL A 14 -34.44 -0.67 -30.08
C VAL A 14 -32.90 -0.62 -30.18
N ALA A 15 -32.23 -1.75 -30.40
CA ALA A 15 -31.84 -2.32 -31.69
C ALA A 15 -30.64 -1.61 -32.34
N TYR A 16 -29.47 -2.25 -32.33
CA TYR A 16 -28.77 -2.80 -33.50
C TYR A 16 -27.25 -2.87 -33.25
N ALA A 17 -26.68 -3.98 -33.73
CA ALA A 17 -25.30 -4.16 -34.14
C ALA A 17 -24.22 -4.41 -33.05
N SER A 18 -23.81 -5.68 -33.04
CA SER A 18 -22.42 -6.17 -33.08
C SER A 18 -21.52 -6.05 -31.85
N CYS A 19 -21.02 -7.23 -31.46
CA CYS A 19 -19.60 -7.52 -31.14
C CYS A 19 -19.03 -6.79 -29.91
N GLN A 20 -18.09 -7.32 -29.15
CA GLN A 20 -17.24 -8.50 -29.25
C GLN A 20 -16.56 -8.61 -27.89
N SER A 21 -16.17 -9.82 -27.53
CA SER A 21 -15.01 -10.04 -26.67
C SER A 21 -13.78 -9.39 -27.30
N SER A 22 -13.00 -8.66 -26.51
CA SER A 22 -11.63 -8.24 -26.85
C SER A 22 -10.94 -7.98 -25.52
N ASP A 23 -10.16 -8.91 -24.97
CA ASP A 23 -8.84 -9.38 -25.40
C ASP A 23 -7.88 -8.28 -25.87
N SER A 24 -6.74 -8.23 -25.16
CA SER A 24 -5.45 -7.63 -25.50
C SER A 24 -5.33 -6.12 -25.70
N THR A 25 -4.62 -5.46 -24.78
CA THR A 25 -3.18 -5.20 -24.95
C THR A 25 -2.51 -5.08 -23.59
N VAL A 26 -1.60 -6.02 -23.30
CA VAL A 26 -0.60 -5.88 -22.25
C VAL A 26 0.40 -4.85 -22.76
N GLU A 27 0.23 -3.59 -22.37
CA GLU A 27 1.30 -2.60 -22.50
C GLU A 27 2.03 -2.53 -21.16
N SER A 28 3.20 -3.16 -21.16
CA SER A 28 4.15 -3.22 -20.06
C SER A 28 4.80 -1.84 -19.86
N THR A 29 4.07 -0.89 -19.30
CA THR A 29 4.68 0.22 -18.58
C THR A 29 4.92 -0.23 -17.15
N LEU A 30 6.20 -0.32 -16.78
CA LEU A 30 6.68 -0.49 -15.42
C LEU A 30 5.80 0.32 -14.45
N PRO A 31 5.33 -0.24 -13.33
CA PRO A 31 4.81 0.59 -12.26
C PRO A 31 5.99 1.42 -11.74
N VAL A 32 6.13 2.64 -12.26
CA VAL A 32 6.69 3.72 -11.46
C VAL A 32 5.82 3.71 -10.22
N ALA A 33 6.41 3.34 -9.08
CA ALA A 33 5.74 3.35 -7.79
C ALA A 33 5.21 4.76 -7.57
N ALA A 34 3.95 4.98 -7.94
CA ALA A 34 3.21 6.17 -7.62
C ALA A 34 3.16 6.18 -6.10
N THR A 35 4.00 7.02 -5.50
CA THR A 35 3.81 7.44 -4.12
C THR A 35 2.56 8.31 -4.17
N THR A 36 1.40 7.66 -4.15
CA THR A 36 0.13 8.35 -3.94
C THR A 36 0.31 9.11 -2.63
N PRO A 37 0.24 10.46 -2.62
CA PRO A 37 0.18 11.19 -1.37
C PRO A 37 -0.99 10.58 -0.62
N ALA A 38 -0.74 9.98 0.54
CA ALA A 38 -1.81 9.45 1.36
C ALA A 38 -2.81 10.61 1.56
N SER A 39 -4.00 10.51 0.95
CA SER A 39 -5.07 11.47 1.17
C SER A 39 -5.36 11.43 2.67
N GLY A 40 -4.93 12.47 3.39
CA GLY A 40 -4.88 12.46 4.86
C GLY A 40 -3.48 12.43 5.48
N CYS A 41 -2.43 12.87 4.79
CA CYS A 41 -1.13 13.03 5.45
C CYS A 41 -1.17 14.07 6.58
N ALA A 42 -1.25 13.56 7.79
CA ALA A 42 -1.14 14.28 9.03
C ALA A 42 -0.40 13.42 10.04
N ASP A 43 0.04 14.04 11.12
CA ASP A 43 0.40 13.29 12.31
C ASP A 43 -0.90 12.96 13.04
N ALA A 44 -1.11 11.69 13.36
CA ALA A 44 -2.24 11.24 14.17
C ALA A 44 -2.02 11.57 15.65
N ALA A 45 -0.77 11.56 16.11
CA ALA A 45 -0.41 11.95 17.46
C ALA A 45 -0.06 13.45 17.56
N THR A 46 -0.42 14.08 18.68
CA THR A 46 -0.23 15.52 18.90
C THR A 46 1.18 15.90 19.36
N ASN A 47 1.95 14.94 19.89
CA ASN A 47 3.28 15.15 20.44
C ASN A 47 4.41 14.79 19.47
N CYS A 48 4.13 14.51 18.19
CA CYS A 48 5.13 14.05 17.22
C CYS A 48 6.39 14.92 17.14
N ALA A 49 6.25 16.25 17.26
CA ALA A 49 7.39 17.17 17.30
C ALA A 49 8.34 16.87 18.48
N GLY A 50 7.81 16.55 19.66
CA GLY A 50 8.59 16.24 20.86
C GLY A 50 9.21 14.83 20.87
N ILE A 51 8.72 13.93 20.00
CA ILE A 51 9.20 12.55 19.91
C ILE A 51 9.90 12.24 18.58
N ALA A 52 10.22 13.25 17.77
CA ALA A 52 10.81 13.10 16.44
C ALA A 52 12.16 12.35 16.43
N GLN A 53 12.91 12.39 17.54
CA GLN A 53 14.13 11.59 17.70
C GLN A 53 13.92 10.07 17.55
N TYR A 54 12.68 9.59 17.71
CA TYR A 54 12.35 8.17 17.59
C TYR A 54 11.95 7.74 16.18
N CYS A 55 11.87 8.65 15.20
CA CYS A 55 11.44 8.35 13.83
C CYS A 55 12.16 7.15 13.21
N PHE A 56 13.45 7.01 13.47
CA PHE A 56 14.28 5.92 12.95
C PHE A 56 14.83 5.00 14.05
N ASN A 57 14.29 5.10 15.26
CA ASN A 57 14.64 4.16 16.32
C ASN A 57 13.99 2.80 16.01
N ALA A 58 14.79 1.74 16.03
CA ALA A 58 14.32 0.40 15.67
C ALA A 58 13.08 -0.08 16.45
N ASN A 59 12.93 0.34 17.71
CA ASN A 59 11.79 -0.08 18.53
C ASN A 59 10.51 0.72 18.25
N TYR A 60 10.65 1.96 17.77
CA TYR A 60 9.54 2.90 17.64
C TYR A 60 9.20 3.27 16.21
N ALA A 61 10.06 2.98 15.24
CA ALA A 61 9.87 3.43 13.86
C ALA A 61 8.53 3.03 13.25
N GLN A 62 8.04 1.82 13.54
CA GLN A 62 6.71 1.41 13.08
C GLN A 62 5.60 2.25 13.72
N LEU A 63 5.71 2.54 15.03
CA LEU A 63 4.79 3.41 15.74
C LEU A 63 4.84 4.83 15.19
N MET A 64 6.03 5.34 14.90
CA MET A 64 6.26 6.66 14.33
C MET A 64 5.76 6.76 12.89
N LEU A 65 5.88 5.69 12.09
CA LEU A 65 5.33 5.64 10.74
C LEU A 65 3.79 5.75 10.76
N THR A 66 3.15 5.07 11.70
CA THR A 66 1.69 5.10 11.83
C THR A 66 1.19 6.44 12.38
N ASN A 67 1.83 6.97 13.43
CA ASN A 67 1.28 8.10 14.19
C ASN A 67 1.90 9.46 13.85
N CYS A 68 3.10 9.46 13.27
CA CYS A 68 3.90 10.65 13.01
C CYS A 68 4.40 10.67 11.56
N LEU A 69 3.57 10.21 10.61
CA LEU A 69 3.94 10.06 9.20
C LEU A 69 4.45 11.38 8.59
N LYS A 70 3.80 12.50 8.93
CA LYS A 70 4.17 13.82 8.41
C LYS A 70 5.49 14.28 9.03
N THR A 71 5.63 14.17 10.35
CA THR A 71 6.85 14.58 11.08
C THR A 71 8.06 13.74 10.66
N CYS A 72 7.93 12.41 10.59
CA CYS A 72 9.06 11.50 10.37
C CYS A 72 9.41 11.26 8.91
N TYR A 73 8.39 11.18 8.05
CA TYR A 73 8.54 10.69 6.69
C TYR A 73 8.05 11.69 5.64
N LYS A 74 7.65 12.91 6.05
CA LYS A 74 7.16 13.95 5.13
C LYS A 74 6.07 13.41 4.20
N CYS A 75 5.16 12.60 4.74
CA CYS A 75 4.06 11.97 3.99
C CYS A 75 4.46 10.85 3.01
N VAL A 76 5.72 10.42 3.00
CA VAL A 76 6.22 9.36 2.12
C VAL A 76 6.45 8.11 2.96
N ALA A 77 5.40 7.30 3.11
CA ALA A 77 5.54 6.02 3.79
C ALA A 77 6.51 5.12 3.01
N PRO A 78 7.45 4.43 3.68
CA PRO A 78 8.26 3.40 3.04
C PRO A 78 7.35 2.32 2.45
N VAL A 79 7.47 2.10 1.15
CA VAL A 79 6.63 1.14 0.43
C VAL A 79 7.34 -0.21 0.41
N LYS A 80 6.63 -1.28 0.81
CA LYS A 80 7.14 -2.64 0.63
C LYS A 80 7.19 -2.98 -0.85
N ASN A 81 8.30 -3.52 -1.31
CA ASN A 81 8.41 -3.99 -2.69
C ASN A 81 7.72 -5.34 -2.85
N THR A 82 6.63 -5.38 -3.61
CA THR A 82 5.83 -6.60 -3.81
C THR A 82 6.43 -7.59 -4.80
N ALA A 83 7.52 -7.24 -5.50
CA ALA A 83 8.23 -8.15 -6.42
C ALA A 83 8.91 -9.32 -5.69
N CYS A 84 9.16 -9.17 -4.39
CA CYS A 84 9.67 -10.24 -3.54
C CYS A 84 8.95 -10.23 -2.19
N LYS A 85 9.25 -11.24 -1.36
CA LYS A 85 8.69 -11.36 -0.01
C LYS A 85 9.80 -11.31 1.04
N ASP A 86 9.45 -10.79 2.20
CA ASP A 86 10.25 -10.97 3.40
C ASP A 86 10.18 -12.44 3.85
N SER A 87 11.32 -13.01 4.21
CA SER A 87 11.41 -14.35 4.81
C SER A 87 11.13 -14.33 6.30
N SER A 88 11.23 -13.15 6.94
CA SER A 88 10.90 -12.92 8.34
C SER A 88 9.61 -12.10 8.45
N SER A 89 8.82 -12.36 9.50
CA SER A 89 7.59 -11.61 9.80
C SER A 89 7.83 -10.32 10.59
N ASN A 90 9.00 -10.17 11.22
CA ASN A 90 9.31 -9.07 12.14
C ASN A 90 10.26 -8.01 11.53
N CYS A 91 10.18 -7.81 10.22
CA CYS A 91 10.99 -6.83 9.50
C CYS A 91 10.59 -5.38 9.83
N ASN A 92 11.58 -4.59 10.26
CA ASN A 92 11.48 -3.16 10.51
C ASN A 92 12.30 -2.31 9.51
N ILE A 93 11.66 -1.33 8.87
CA ILE A 93 12.30 -0.47 7.87
C ILE A 93 13.55 0.27 8.39
N SER A 94 13.59 0.63 9.68
CA SER A 94 14.70 1.40 10.25
C SER A 94 15.97 0.59 10.44
N LEU A 95 15.88 -0.74 10.39
CA LEU A 95 17.03 -1.63 10.50
C LEU A 95 17.68 -1.95 9.16
N CYS A 96 17.04 -1.61 8.04
CA CYS A 96 17.53 -1.87 6.69
C CYS A 96 18.93 -1.26 6.41
N ASN A 97 19.23 -0.12 7.03
CA ASN A 97 20.52 0.57 6.90
C ASN A 97 21.34 0.57 8.20
N ASN A 98 20.90 -0.15 9.24
CA ASN A 98 21.63 -0.21 10.49
C ASN A 98 22.93 -1.02 10.30
N ALA A 99 24.06 -0.50 10.80
CA ALA A 99 25.38 -1.10 10.57
C ALA A 99 25.48 -2.56 11.04
N LEU A 100 24.80 -2.93 12.12
CA LEU A 100 24.82 -4.28 12.68
C LEU A 100 23.84 -5.23 11.97
N TRP A 101 22.70 -4.70 11.51
CA TRP A 101 21.57 -5.52 11.03
C TRP A 101 21.39 -5.52 9.51
N LYS A 102 22.03 -4.59 8.78
CA LYS A 102 21.84 -4.40 7.33
C LYS A 102 21.99 -5.68 6.52
N ASP A 103 22.97 -6.53 6.85
CA ASP A 103 23.26 -7.74 6.08
C ASP A 103 22.21 -8.84 6.33
N LEU A 104 21.74 -8.95 7.58
CA LEU A 104 20.65 -9.86 7.93
C LEU A 104 19.33 -9.41 7.28
N TYR A 105 19.08 -8.11 7.30
CA TYR A 105 17.87 -7.50 6.73
C TYR A 105 17.86 -7.53 5.20
N ALA A 106 19.00 -7.36 4.55
CA ALA A 106 19.13 -7.56 3.10
C ALA A 106 18.78 -8.99 2.67
N LYS A 107 18.99 -9.99 3.54
CA LYS A 107 18.65 -11.40 3.24
C LYS A 107 17.19 -11.74 3.58
N ASN A 108 16.71 -11.30 4.74
CA ASN A 108 15.43 -11.76 5.30
C ASN A 108 14.28 -10.77 5.14
N CYS A 109 14.56 -9.50 4.85
CA CYS A 109 13.60 -8.40 4.81
C CYS A 109 13.64 -7.65 3.47
N LYS A 110 13.82 -8.38 2.38
CA LYS A 110 14.04 -7.85 1.03
C LYS A 110 12.89 -6.95 0.55
N SER A 111 11.64 -7.35 0.81
CA SER A 111 10.47 -6.56 0.43
C SER A 111 10.40 -5.28 1.26
N THR A 112 10.55 -5.40 2.59
CA THR A 112 10.51 -4.26 3.52
C THR A 112 11.64 -3.26 3.22
N CYS A 113 12.86 -3.74 2.96
CA CYS A 113 14.01 -2.89 2.70
C CYS A 113 14.15 -2.44 1.24
N ASN A 114 13.19 -2.79 0.37
CA ASN A 114 13.25 -2.58 -1.07
C ASN A 114 14.60 -3.05 -1.67
N LYS A 115 15.05 -4.25 -1.28
CA LYS A 115 16.29 -4.91 -1.73
C LYS A 115 15.97 -6.25 -2.42
N CYS A 116 14.84 -6.30 -3.10
CA CYS A 116 14.71 -7.21 -4.23
C CYS A 116 15.77 -6.80 -5.28
#